data_AF-A0A8T4NDI5-F1
#
_entry.id   AF-A0A8T4NDI5-F1
#
_cell.length_a   1.000
_cell.length_b   1.000
_cell.length_c   1.000
_cell.angle_alpha   90.00
_cell.angle_beta   90.00
_cell.angle_gamma   90.00
#
_symmetry.space_group_name_H-M   'P 1'
#
loop_
_entity.id
_entity.type
_entity.pdbx_description
1 polymer ?
#
loop_
_entity_poly.entity_id
_entity_poly.type
_entity_poly.pdbx_seq_one_letter_code
_entity_poly.pdbx_strand_id
1 'polypeptide(L)'
;MAEFLATLIVLGILGMIDTGYLIWKQKKKQLLVCPIGQNCNVVLESRWNKVFFIKNEIIGFLFYVFIVGVGIFLFLNGGFCKELKLL
;
A
#
# COMPACT_ATOMS: atom_id res chain seq x y z
N MET A 1 -19.63 7.78 7.59
CA MET A 1 -18.48 8.33 6.81
C MET A 1 -17.12 8.02 7.46
N ALA A 2 -16.97 8.20 8.78
CA ALA A 2 -15.71 7.87 9.47
C ALA A 2 -15.30 6.40 9.36
N GLU A 3 -16.25 5.47 9.43
CA GLU A 3 -15.99 4.02 9.28
C GLU A 3 -15.36 3.67 7.93
N PHE A 4 -15.89 4.25 6.84
CA PHE A 4 -15.35 4.03 5.50
C PHE A 4 -13.90 4.53 5.38
N LEU A 5 -13.60 5.73 5.91
CA LEU A 5 -12.23 6.25 5.95
C LEU A 5 -11.29 5.38 6.79
N ALA A 6 -11.75 4.88 7.94
CA ALA A 6 -10.96 3.99 8.78
C ALA A 6 -10.60 2.70 8.03
N THR A 7 -11.55 2.08 7.33
CA THR A 7 -11.28 0.88 6.52
C THR A 7 -10.29 1.14 5.37
N LEU A 8 -10.41 2.28 4.69
CA LEU A 8 -9.46 2.67 3.63
C LEU A 8 -8.05 2.89 4.16
N ILE A 9 -7.92 3.50 5.34
CA ILE A 9 -6.62 3.70 5.99
C ILE A 9 -5.99 2.35 6.34
N VAL A 10 -6.76 1.43 6.94
CA VAL A 10 -6.26 0.09 7.28
C VAL A 10 -5.83 -0.69 6.04
N LEU A 11 -6.66 -0.74 5.00
CA LEU A 11 -6.33 -1.39 3.72
C LEU A 11 -5.13 -0.73 3.04
N GLY A 12 -5.01 0.60 3.11
CA GLY A 12 -3.88 1.33 2.58
C GLY A 12 -2.57 1.03 3.30
N ILE A 13 -2.60 0.86 4.63
CA ILE A 13 -1.43 0.43 5.42
C ILE A 13 -1.01 -0.99 5.02
N LEU A 14 -1.97 -1.92 4.89
CA LEU A 14 -1.69 -3.28 4.43
C LEU A 14 -1.07 -3.28 3.02
N GLY A 15 -1.63 -2.50 2.09
CA GLY A 15 -1.07 -2.34 0.75
C GLY A 15 0.34 -1.73 0.73
N MET A 16 0.64 -0.78 1.63
CA MET A 16 1.99 -0.25 1.83
C MET A 16 2.97 -1.31 2.32
N ILE A 17 2.54 -2.18 3.24
CA ILE A 17 3.37 -3.27 3.76
C ILE A 17 3.68 -4.27 2.64
N ASP A 18 2.67 -4.66 1.84
CA ASP A 18 2.85 -5.60 0.73
C ASP A 18 3.80 -5.05 -0.34
N THR A 19 3.56 -3.82 -0.81
CA THR A 19 4.42 -3.17 -1.81
C THR A 19 5.80 -2.85 -1.28
N GLY A 20 5.92 -2.47 0.00
CA GLY A 20 7.21 -2.28 0.67
C GLY A 20 8.01 -3.57 0.81
N TYR A 21 7.34 -4.68 1.14
CA TYR A 21 7.96 -6.01 1.18
C TYR A 21 8.48 -6.44 -0.19
N LEU A 22 7.69 -6.22 -1.25
CA LEU A 22 8.06 -6.48 -2.64
C LEU A 22 9.32 -5.67 -3.04
N ILE A 23 9.33 -4.36 -2.79
CA ILE A 23 10.47 -3.47 -3.07
C ILE A 23 11.72 -3.96 -2.32
N TRP A 24 11.60 -4.29 -1.03
CA TRP A 24 12.71 -4.71 -0.20
C TRP A 24 13.32 -6.03 -0.70
N LYS A 25 12.48 -7.02 -0.99
CA LYS A 25 12.90 -8.31 -1.55
C LYS A 25 13.58 -8.15 -2.90
N GLN A 26 13.03 -7.29 -3.75
CA GLN A 26 13.59 -7.07 -5.07
C GLN A 26 14.92 -6.30 -5.03
N LYS A 27 15.08 -5.33 -4.12
CA LYS A 27 16.39 -4.69 -3.86
C LYS A 27 17.44 -5.68 -3.38
N LYS A 28 17.05 -6.66 -2.57
CA LYS A 28 17.94 -7.73 -2.11
C LYS A 28 18.17 -8.84 -3.14
N LYS A 29 17.54 -8.77 -4.33
CA LYS A 29 17.56 -9.82 -5.38
C LYS A 29 17.24 -11.21 -4.81
N GLN A 30 16.38 -11.28 -3.80
CA GLN A 30 16.00 -12.53 -3.16
C GLN A 30 14.79 -13.14 -3.88
N LEU A 31 14.73 -14.47 -3.92
CA LEU A 31 13.54 -15.19 -4.37
C LEU A 31 12.35 -14.82 -3.48
N LEU A 32 11.21 -14.56 -4.10
CA LEU A 32 9.98 -14.30 -3.35
C LEU A 32 9.37 -15.58 -2.80
N VAL A 33 8.81 -15.46 -1.60
CA VAL A 33 8.04 -16.53 -0.97
C VAL A 33 6.62 -16.46 -1.51
N CYS A 34 6.20 -17.49 -2.25
CA CYS A 34 4.87 -17.59 -2.81
C CYS A 34 4.04 -18.61 -2.03
N PRO A 35 3.02 -18.18 -1.26
CA PRO A 35 2.21 -19.11 -0.46
C PRO A 35 1.38 -20.07 -1.31
N ILE A 36 1.14 -19.75 -2.58
CA ILE A 36 0.30 -20.52 -3.52
C ILE A 36 1.14 -21.52 -4.36
N GLY A 37 2.43 -21.68 -4.06
CA GLY A 37 3.30 -22.70 -4.68
C GLY A 37 3.73 -22.42 -6.13
N GLN A 38 3.33 -21.30 -6.72
CA GLN A 38 3.72 -20.85 -8.07
C GLN A 38 4.95 -19.94 -8.02
N ASN A 39 5.75 -19.89 -9.09
CA ASN A 39 6.91 -18.99 -9.18
C ASN A 39 6.47 -17.52 -9.40
N CYS A 40 6.24 -16.74 -8.34
CA CYS A 40 5.91 -15.31 -8.46
C CYS A 40 7.06 -14.48 -9.04
N ASN A 41 8.30 -15.00 -9.02
CA ASN A 41 9.43 -14.34 -9.68
C ASN A 41 9.18 -14.15 -11.17
N VAL A 42 8.46 -15.07 -11.84
CA VAL A 42 8.11 -14.94 -13.26
C VAL A 42 7.27 -13.69 -13.51
N VAL A 43 6.37 -13.35 -12.59
CA VAL A 43 5.52 -12.15 -12.69
C VAL A 43 6.36 -10.88 -12.48
N LEU A 44 7.27 -10.89 -11.51
CA LEU A 44 8.12 -9.74 -11.18
C LEU A 44 9.28 -9.51 -12.16
N GLU A 45 9.76 -10.55 -12.84
CA GLU A 45 10.78 -10.42 -13.89
C GLU A 45 10.16 -10.19 -15.27
N SER A 46 8.84 -10.28 -15.39
CA SER A 46 8.14 -10.06 -16.65
C SER A 46 8.25 -8.61 -17.15
N ARG A 47 8.02 -8.42 -18.44
CA ARG A 47 7.90 -7.10 -19.09
C ARG A 47 6.79 -6.24 -18.44
N TRP A 48 5.79 -6.86 -17.82
CA TRP A 48 4.64 -6.20 -17.22
C TRP A 48 4.88 -5.67 -15.81
N ASN A 49 6.02 -6.00 -15.18
CA ASN A 49 6.38 -5.43 -13.87
C ASN A 49 6.86 -3.97 -13.95
N LYS A 50 6.89 -3.38 -15.15
CA LYS A 50 7.32 -2.00 -15.36
C LYS A 50 6.29 -1.30 -16.23
N VAL A 51 5.79 -0.17 -15.78
CA VAL A 51 4.94 0.73 -16.56
C VAL A 51 5.72 2.02 -16.78
N PHE A 52 5.86 2.46 -18.04
CA PHE A 52 6.60 3.68 -18.39
C PHE A 52 7.99 3.79 -17.70
N PHE A 53 8.75 2.68 -17.69
CA PHE A 53 10.09 2.58 -17.09
C PHE A 53 10.13 2.49 -15.55
N ILE A 54 9.01 2.70 -14.85
CA ILE A 54 8.92 2.62 -13.39
C ILE A 54 8.34 1.25 -12.99
N LYS A 55 8.94 0.62 -11.98
CA LYS A 55 8.47 -0.67 -11.47
C LYS A 55 7.11 -0.52 -10.77
N ASN A 56 6.20 -1.46 -11.01
CA ASN A 56 4.82 -1.39 -10.51
C ASN A 56 4.76 -1.32 -8.98
N GLU A 57 5.67 -2.02 -8.31
CA GLU A 57 5.83 -1.98 -6.84
C GLU A 57 6.07 -0.56 -6.29
N ILE A 58 6.82 0.29 -7.00
CA ILE A 58 7.11 1.68 -6.58
C ILE A 58 5.87 2.56 -6.78
N ILE A 59 5.19 2.39 -7.92
CA ILE A 59 3.95 3.12 -8.23
C ILE A 59 2.87 2.75 -7.21
N GLY A 60 2.71 1.46 -6.92
CA GLY A 60 1.77 0.95 -5.93
C GLY A 60 2.08 1.48 -4.52
N PHE A 61 3.35 1.48 -4.11
CA PHE A 61 3.74 2.05 -2.82
C PHE A 61 3.38 3.54 -2.73
N LEU A 62 3.71 4.33 -3.76
CA LEU A 62 3.39 5.76 -3.80
C LEU A 62 1.87 6.01 -3.75
N PHE A 63 1.09 5.18 -4.45
CA PHE A 63 -0.36 5.23 -4.43
C PHE A 63 -0.94 4.99 -3.03
N TYR A 64 -0.47 3.94 -2.33
CA TYR A 64 -0.94 3.66 -0.98
C TYR A 64 -0.51 4.71 0.04
N VAL A 65 0.71 5.25 -0.08
CA VAL A 65 1.16 6.40 0.72
C VAL A 65 0.23 7.61 0.53
N PHE A 66 -0.13 7.91 -0.72
CA PHE A 66 -1.03 9.00 -1.04
C PHE A 66 -2.44 8.79 -0.46
N ILE A 67 -3.02 7.60 -0.65
CA ILE A 67 -4.35 7.27 -0.09
C ILE A 67 -4.36 7.39 1.42
N VAL A 68 -3.36 6.83 2.11
CA VAL A 68 -3.31 6.89 3.58
C VAL A 68 -3.07 8.32 4.05
N GLY A 69 -2.22 9.10 3.39
CA GLY A 69 -2.00 10.51 3.71
C GLY A 69 -3.27 11.36 3.58
N VAL A 70 -3.99 11.22 2.45
CA VAL A 70 -5.27 11.91 2.21
C VAL A 70 -6.34 11.42 3.19
N GLY A 71 -6.40 10.10 3.43
CA GLY A 71 -7.35 9.49 4.36
C GLY A 71 -7.17 10.01 5.79
N ILE A 72 -5.94 10.07 6.29
CA ILE A 72 -5.61 10.62 7.61
C ILE A 72 -5.95 12.11 7.67
N PHE A 73 -5.57 12.88 6.64
CA PHE A 73 -5.87 14.31 6.57
C PHE A 73 -7.38 14.58 6.66
N LEU A 74 -8.19 13.84 5.89
CA LEU A 74 -9.65 13.96 5.92
C LEU A 74 -10.24 13.45 7.24
N PHE A 75 -9.68 12.41 7.83
CA PHE A 75 -10.14 11.86 9.12
C PHE A 75 -9.94 12.85 10.27
N LEU A 76 -8.78 13.53 10.31
CA LEU A 76 -8.45 14.54 11.30
C LEU A 76 -9.33 15.81 11.16
N ASN A 77 -9.57 16.26 9.92
CA ASN A 77 -10.40 17.44 9.67
C ASN A 77 -11.91 17.16 9.77
N GLY A 78 -12.36 15.91 9.53
CA GLY A 78 -13.77 15.58 9.34
C GLY A 78 -14.48 14.86 10.50
N GLY A 79 -13.78 14.17 11.41
CA GLY A 79 -14.45 13.24 12.34
C GLY A 79 -13.99 13.26 13.80
N PHE A 80 -12.68 13.28 14.08
CA PHE A 80 -12.20 12.97 15.44
C PHE A 80 -12.18 14.16 16.42
N CYS A 81 -12.17 15.41 15.93
CA CYS A 81 -12.18 16.60 16.81
C CYS A 81 -13.57 16.91 17.40
N LYS A 82 -14.65 16.28 16.89
CA LYS A 82 -16.02 16.58 17.36
C LYS A 82 -16.50 15.67 18.49
N GLU A 83 -16.06 14.40 18.53
CA GLU A 83 -16.43 13.47 19.62
C GLU A 83 -15.59 13.65 20.89
N LEU A 84 -14.28 13.92 20.79
CA LEU A 84 -13.44 14.13 22.00
C LEU A 84 -13.75 15.45 22.73
N LYS A 85 -14.51 16.36 22.10
CA LYS A 85 -14.95 17.62 22.73
C LYS A 85 -16.28 17.49 23.48
N LEU A 86 -16.88 16.30 23.50
CA LEU A 86 -18.13 15.96 24.20
C LEU A 86 -17.93 14.99 25.38
N LEU A 87 -16.68 14.63 25.70
CA LEU A 87 -16.29 13.94 26.93
C LEU A 87 -15.57 14.91 27.88
#